data_AF-A0A8E6EZZ9-F1
#
_entry.id   AF-A0A8E6EZZ9-F1
#
_cell.length_a   1.000
_cell.length_b   1.000
_cell.length_c   1.000
_cell.angle_alpha   90.00
_cell.angle_beta   90.00
_cell.angle_gamma   90.00
#
_symmetry.space_group_name_H-M   'P 1'
#
loop_
_entity.id
_entity.type
_entity.pdbx_description
1 polymer ?
#
loop_
_entity_poly.entity_id
_entity_poly.type
_entity_poly.pdbx_seq_one_letter_code
_entity_poly.pdbx_strand_id
1 'polypeptide(L)'
;MPIPNNRLSAINTSWQQIRAANNDADLPEGRTALWQLLELYGGAVERYLLGAVRNEDLAQELAQEFAVAFLKGAFKGADPNRGRFRDFVKGILQNLIANHYRKGKKRPGHLPSEFPEPAESEAAQGIDEETLITCWRDEFLSRAWQALLAVEESSGQPYHAILKYKADHPDQSSEQMAEMMSQRLNKPLNAPAVRKALQRAREKFADLLLEDLSTSLLQPTQEELAQELIDLRLYEYCRPTLEKNALKKDDFAR
;
A
#
# COMPACT_ATOMS: atom_id res chain seq x y z
N MET A 1 25.65 -8.22 28.71
CA MET A 1 24.28 -7.70 28.88
C MET A 1 23.55 -7.85 27.56
N PRO A 2 22.50 -8.69 27.46
CA PRO A 2 21.69 -8.75 26.24
C PRO A 2 20.81 -7.50 26.18
N ILE A 3 20.89 -6.79 25.06
CA ILE A 3 20.01 -5.65 24.75
C ILE A 3 18.59 -6.23 24.60
N PRO A 4 17.59 -5.78 25.37
CA PRO A 4 16.24 -6.29 25.24
C PRO A 4 15.70 -5.92 23.85
N ASN A 5 15.40 -6.96 23.07
CA ASN A 5 14.94 -6.92 21.68
C ASN A 5 13.46 -6.48 21.56
N ASN A 6 13.02 -5.55 22.42
CA ASN A 6 11.60 -5.24 22.66
C ASN A 6 11.20 -3.82 22.20
N ARG A 7 11.83 -3.32 21.13
CA ARG A 7 11.49 -2.00 20.53
C ARG A 7 11.10 -2.04 19.06
N LEU A 8 11.01 -3.24 18.46
CA LEU A 8 10.60 -3.43 17.06
C LEU A 8 9.14 -3.91 16.92
N SER A 9 8.54 -4.39 18.02
CA SER A 9 7.13 -4.80 18.11
C SER A 9 6.15 -3.64 18.30
N ALA A 10 6.63 -2.39 18.33
CA ALA A 10 5.82 -1.19 18.54
C ALA A 10 5.72 -0.30 17.29
N ILE A 11 6.04 -0.84 16.12
CA ILE A 11 5.88 -0.12 14.85
C ILE A 11 4.40 -0.20 14.48
N ASN A 12 3.70 0.83 14.93
CA ASN A 12 2.26 0.99 14.86
C ASN A 12 1.91 1.36 13.40
N THR A 13 1.64 0.37 12.53
CA THR A 13 0.51 0.58 11.60
C THR A 13 -0.65 0.99 12.49
N SER A 14 -1.28 2.15 12.32
CA SER A 14 -2.20 2.80 13.28
C SER A 14 -3.34 1.90 13.80
N TRP A 15 -2.97 0.94 14.63
CA TRP A 15 -3.74 -0.21 15.10
C TRP A 15 -4.78 0.27 16.08
N GLN A 16 -4.42 1.27 16.88
CA GLN A 16 -5.31 1.94 17.80
C GLN A 16 -6.45 2.64 17.06
N GLN A 17 -6.19 3.23 15.89
CA GLN A 17 -7.24 3.90 15.11
C GLN A 17 -8.10 2.90 14.33
N ILE A 18 -7.51 1.83 13.77
CA ILE A 18 -8.28 0.73 13.14
C ILE A 18 -9.15 0.01 14.16
N ARG A 19 -8.64 -0.17 15.39
CA ARG A 19 -9.39 -0.75 16.51
C ARG A 19 -10.46 0.21 17.02
N ALA A 20 -10.16 1.51 17.12
CA ALA A 20 -11.15 2.52 17.46
C ALA A 20 -12.28 2.55 16.42
N ALA A 21 -11.95 2.59 15.13
CA ALA A 21 -12.93 2.52 14.04
C ALA A 21 -13.77 1.23 14.05
N ASN A 22 -13.18 0.09 14.41
CA ASN A 22 -13.91 -1.18 14.57
C ASN A 22 -14.78 -1.23 15.84
N ASN A 23 -14.32 -0.64 16.95
CA ASN A 23 -15.10 -0.53 18.17
C ASN A 23 -16.29 0.42 17.97
N ASP A 24 -16.07 1.49 17.21
CA ASP A 24 -17.05 2.51 16.83
C ASP A 24 -17.70 2.21 15.47
N ALA A 25 -17.68 0.96 14.99
CA ALA A 25 -18.23 0.58 13.68
C ALA A 25 -19.76 0.82 13.56
N ASP A 26 -20.42 1.06 14.69
CA ASP A 26 -21.83 1.45 14.76
C ASP A 26 -22.02 2.99 14.66
N LEU A 27 -20.95 3.77 14.81
CA LEU A 27 -20.91 5.21 14.63
C LEU A 27 -20.57 5.60 13.16
N PRO A 28 -21.10 6.72 12.65
CA PRO A 28 -20.80 7.21 11.29
C PRO A 28 -19.30 7.40 11.03
N GLU A 29 -18.56 7.88 12.02
CA GLU A 29 -17.13 8.17 11.94
C GLU A 29 -16.31 6.87 11.82
N GLY A 30 -16.63 5.86 12.64
CA GLY A 30 -15.98 4.54 12.57
C GLY A 30 -16.24 3.83 11.25
N ARG A 31 -17.47 3.91 10.72
CA ARG A 31 -17.79 3.39 9.38
C ARG A 31 -17.02 4.08 8.28
N THR A 32 -16.89 5.40 8.35
CA THR A 32 -16.14 6.18 7.35
C THR A 32 -14.67 5.77 7.35
N ALA A 33 -14.06 5.61 8.52
CA ALA A 33 -12.68 5.14 8.64
C ALA A 33 -12.51 3.70 8.10
N LEU A 34 -13.46 2.79 8.37
CA LEU A 34 -13.45 1.44 7.81
C LEU A 34 -13.57 1.42 6.28
N TRP A 35 -14.40 2.30 5.71
CA TRP A 35 -14.52 2.46 4.26
C TRP A 35 -13.22 2.98 3.63
N GLN A 36 -12.57 3.97 4.24
CA GLN A 36 -11.28 4.48 3.77
C GLN A 36 -10.21 3.39 3.79
N LEU A 37 -10.17 2.57 4.83
CA LEU A 37 -9.26 1.43 4.90
C LEU A 37 -9.58 0.38 3.82
N LEU A 38 -10.86 0.12 3.55
CA LEU A 38 -11.26 -0.81 2.51
C LEU A 38 -10.89 -0.29 1.11
N GLU A 39 -11.12 0.99 0.81
CA GLU A 39 -10.69 1.61 -0.46
C GLU A 39 -9.17 1.52 -0.64
N LEU A 40 -8.44 1.72 0.45
CA LEU A 40 -7.00 1.71 0.46
C LEU A 40 -6.39 0.32 0.27
N TYR A 41 -6.95 -0.70 0.93
CA TYR A 41 -6.41 -2.06 0.89
C TYR A 41 -7.11 -2.95 -0.14
N GLY A 42 -8.29 -2.58 -0.63
CA GLY A 42 -9.12 -3.36 -1.54
C GLY A 42 -8.40 -3.75 -2.82
N GLY A 43 -7.75 -2.78 -3.49
CA GLY A 43 -7.00 -3.06 -4.73
C GLY A 43 -5.86 -4.07 -4.54
N ALA A 44 -5.12 -3.96 -3.43
CA ALA A 44 -4.07 -4.92 -3.11
C ALA A 44 -4.62 -6.32 -2.76
N VAL A 45 -5.75 -6.37 -2.04
CA VAL A 45 -6.47 -7.60 -1.70
C VAL A 45 -6.96 -8.31 -2.97
N GLU A 46 -7.60 -7.59 -3.88
CA GLU A 46 -8.10 -8.13 -5.15
C GLU A 46 -6.97 -8.72 -6.01
N ARG A 47 -5.87 -7.96 -6.21
CA ARG A 47 -4.71 -8.45 -6.98
C ARG A 47 -4.10 -9.70 -6.36
N TYR A 48 -3.97 -9.70 -5.04
CA TYR A 48 -3.45 -10.84 -4.31
C TYR A 48 -4.37 -12.07 -4.46
N LEU A 49 -5.68 -11.91 -4.28
CA LEU A 49 -6.65 -12.99 -4.46
C LEU A 49 -6.63 -13.54 -5.88
N LEU A 50 -6.58 -12.66 -6.89
CA LEU A 50 -6.47 -13.06 -8.29
C LEU A 50 -5.21 -13.90 -8.55
N GLY A 51 -4.06 -13.50 -8.01
CA GLY A 51 -2.82 -14.26 -8.12
C GLY A 51 -2.88 -15.61 -7.38
N ALA A 52 -3.51 -15.63 -6.20
CA ALA A 52 -3.59 -16.82 -5.35
C ALA A 52 -4.56 -17.88 -5.87
N VAL A 53 -5.73 -17.49 -6.38
CA VAL A 53 -6.75 -18.43 -6.87
C VAL A 53 -6.71 -18.64 -8.38
N ARG A 54 -6.05 -17.75 -9.13
CA ARG A 54 -5.96 -17.77 -10.61
C ARG A 54 -7.31 -17.93 -11.31
N ASN A 55 -8.35 -17.35 -10.71
CA ASN A 55 -9.72 -17.37 -11.19
C ASN A 55 -10.36 -16.02 -10.83
N GLU A 56 -10.82 -15.30 -11.84
CA GLU A 56 -11.33 -13.93 -11.69
C GLU A 56 -12.65 -13.89 -10.91
N ASP A 57 -13.62 -14.72 -11.27
CA ASP A 57 -14.92 -14.81 -10.58
C ASP A 57 -14.74 -15.15 -9.10
N LEU A 58 -13.87 -16.12 -8.80
CA LEU A 58 -13.58 -16.54 -7.43
C LEU A 58 -12.80 -15.48 -6.65
N ALA A 59 -11.85 -14.79 -7.29
CA ALA A 59 -11.13 -13.70 -6.64
C ALA A 59 -12.08 -12.56 -6.26
N GLN A 60 -13.03 -12.24 -7.13
CA GLN A 60 -14.05 -11.22 -6.89
C GLN A 60 -15.01 -11.64 -5.76
N GLU A 61 -15.46 -12.90 -5.74
CA GLU A 61 -16.29 -13.43 -4.65
C GLU A 61 -15.57 -13.33 -3.30
N LEU A 62 -14.30 -13.75 -3.22
CA LEU A 62 -13.50 -13.67 -2.00
C LEU A 62 -13.21 -12.24 -1.58
N ALA A 63 -13.03 -11.31 -2.52
CA ALA A 63 -12.85 -9.89 -2.22
C ALA A 63 -14.12 -9.27 -1.64
N GLN A 64 -15.29 -9.63 -2.16
CA GLN A 64 -16.59 -9.23 -1.60
C GLN A 64 -16.81 -9.81 -0.21
N GLU A 65 -16.51 -11.10 0.00
CA GLU A 65 -16.57 -11.73 1.33
C GLU A 65 -15.66 -11.01 2.33
N PHE A 66 -14.43 -10.68 1.91
CA PHE A 66 -13.50 -9.88 2.71
C PHE A 66 -14.09 -8.51 3.06
N ALA A 67 -14.59 -7.75 2.08
CA ALA A 67 -15.20 -6.43 2.31
C ALA A 67 -16.38 -6.49 3.28
N VAL A 68 -17.25 -7.49 3.13
CA VAL A 68 -18.40 -7.69 4.03
C VAL A 68 -17.96 -8.05 5.44
N ALA A 69 -16.99 -8.95 5.59
CA ALA A 69 -16.39 -9.27 6.88
C ALA A 69 -15.74 -8.02 7.51
N PHE A 70 -15.11 -7.20 6.68
CA PHE A 70 -14.41 -5.99 7.08
C PHE A 70 -15.34 -4.97 7.69
N LEU A 71 -16.42 -4.65 6.98
CA LEU A 71 -17.39 -3.65 7.40
C LEU A 71 -18.29 -4.13 8.55
N LYS A 72 -18.45 -5.45 8.73
CA LYS A 72 -19.24 -6.03 9.84
C LYS A 72 -18.46 -6.11 11.15
N GLY A 73 -17.22 -5.64 11.20
CA GLY A 73 -16.42 -5.64 12.42
C GLY A 73 -15.95 -7.04 12.81
N ALA A 74 -15.70 -7.92 11.84
CA ALA A 74 -15.06 -9.23 12.09
C ALA A 74 -13.69 -9.10 12.79
N PHE A 75 -13.17 -7.88 12.91
CA PHE A 75 -11.87 -7.54 13.46
C PHE A 75 -11.94 -6.84 14.82
N LYS A 76 -13.09 -6.89 15.50
CA LYS A 76 -13.18 -6.48 16.92
C LYS A 76 -12.18 -7.22 17.82
N GLY A 77 -11.74 -8.42 17.41
CA GLY A 77 -10.69 -9.21 18.08
C GLY A 77 -9.26 -9.01 17.57
N ALA A 78 -9.01 -8.05 16.67
CA ALA A 78 -7.67 -7.83 16.14
C ALA A 78 -6.75 -7.22 17.22
N ASP A 79 -5.72 -7.96 17.61
CA ASP A 79 -4.78 -7.57 18.69
C ASP A 79 -3.56 -6.83 18.10
N PRO A 80 -3.33 -5.56 18.48
CA PRO A 80 -2.16 -4.79 18.06
C PRO A 80 -0.81 -5.43 18.44
N ASN A 81 -0.78 -6.33 19.42
CA ASN A 81 0.45 -7.00 19.85
C ASN A 81 0.80 -8.22 18.99
N ARG A 82 -0.06 -8.64 18.05
CA ARG A 82 0.13 -9.86 17.24
C ARG A 82 0.85 -9.65 15.91
N GLY A 83 1.21 -8.42 15.53
CA GLY A 83 1.96 -8.15 14.30
C GLY A 83 1.48 -6.90 13.56
N ARG A 84 1.85 -6.74 12.29
CA ARG A 84 1.42 -5.58 11.47
C ARG A 84 0.00 -5.82 10.94
N PHE A 85 -0.72 -4.74 10.62
CA PHE A 85 -2.08 -4.86 10.06
C PHE A 85 -2.12 -5.70 8.77
N ARG A 86 -1.06 -5.63 7.96
CA ARG A 86 -0.89 -6.44 6.75
C ARG A 86 -0.81 -7.94 7.05
N ASP A 87 -0.11 -8.32 8.11
CA ASP A 87 -0.01 -9.73 8.53
C ASP A 87 -1.38 -10.24 9.01
N PHE A 88 -2.18 -9.38 9.63
CA PHE A 88 -3.56 -9.68 9.98
C PHE A 88 -4.47 -9.87 8.75
N VAL A 89 -4.43 -8.93 7.80
CA VAL A 89 -5.15 -9.05 6.51
C VAL A 89 -4.73 -10.34 5.80
N LYS A 90 -3.44 -10.65 5.75
CA LYS A 90 -2.90 -11.91 5.19
C LYS A 90 -3.57 -13.13 5.82
N GLY A 91 -3.63 -13.21 7.14
CA GLY A 91 -4.26 -14.32 7.86
C GLY A 91 -5.75 -14.48 7.51
N ILE A 92 -6.47 -13.38 7.36
CA ILE A 92 -7.88 -13.40 6.94
C ILE A 92 -8.01 -13.93 5.51
N LEU A 93 -7.22 -13.43 4.57
CA LEU A 93 -7.28 -13.87 3.18
C LEU A 93 -6.90 -15.35 3.05
N GLN A 94 -5.89 -15.80 3.80
CA GLN A 94 -5.52 -17.22 3.89
C GLN A 94 -6.69 -18.07 4.38
N ASN A 95 -7.38 -17.63 5.43
CA ASN A 95 -8.54 -18.33 5.98
C ASN A 95 -9.72 -18.35 5.00
N LEU A 96 -9.99 -17.25 4.29
CA LEU A 96 -11.04 -17.18 3.26
C LEU A 96 -10.76 -18.16 2.12
N ILE A 97 -9.54 -18.14 1.57
CA ILE A 97 -9.11 -19.05 0.50
C ILE A 97 -9.21 -20.52 0.98
N ALA A 98 -8.66 -20.84 2.15
CA ALA A 98 -8.69 -22.19 2.70
C ALA A 98 -10.11 -22.68 2.96
N ASN A 99 -10.99 -21.82 3.49
CA ASN A 99 -12.39 -22.14 3.72
C ASN A 99 -13.13 -22.39 2.40
N HIS A 100 -12.87 -21.61 1.36
CA HIS A 100 -13.47 -21.84 0.05
C HIS A 100 -13.06 -23.21 -0.52
N TYR A 101 -11.77 -23.56 -0.52
CA TYR A 101 -11.32 -24.88 -0.99
C TYR A 101 -11.80 -26.05 -0.10
N ARG A 102 -11.98 -25.81 1.20
CA ARG A 102 -12.55 -26.79 2.14
C ARG A 102 -14.05 -27.01 1.90
N LYS A 103 -14.81 -25.95 1.60
CA LYS A 103 -16.23 -25.99 1.20
C LYS A 103 -16.41 -26.60 -0.19
N GLY A 104 -15.49 -26.40 -1.12
CA GLY A 104 -15.49 -27.07 -2.43
C GLY A 104 -15.44 -28.60 -2.35
N LYS A 105 -14.91 -29.17 -1.25
CA LYS A 105 -14.94 -30.61 -0.95
C LYS A 105 -16.20 -31.08 -0.21
N LYS A 106 -17.05 -30.16 0.29
CA LYS A 106 -18.31 -30.46 1.00
C LYS A 106 -19.37 -29.38 0.69
N ARG A 107 -20.28 -29.65 -0.25
CA ARG A 107 -21.50 -28.83 -0.47
C ARG A 107 -22.44 -28.88 0.74
N PRO A 108 -23.41 -27.95 0.83
CA PRO A 108 -23.26 -26.56 1.25
C PRO A 108 -23.70 -26.38 2.72
N GLY A 109 -23.01 -25.56 3.50
CA GLY A 109 -23.44 -25.27 4.86
C GLY A 109 -22.74 -24.02 5.37
N HIS A 110 -23.55 -22.99 5.60
CA HIS A 110 -23.33 -21.75 6.36
C HIS A 110 -21.90 -21.20 6.50
N LEU A 111 -21.74 -19.92 6.15
CA LEU A 111 -20.71 -19.06 6.73
C LEU A 111 -20.69 -19.26 8.26
N PRO A 112 -19.58 -19.70 8.88
CA PRO A 112 -19.44 -19.62 10.32
C PRO A 112 -19.52 -18.15 10.72
N SER A 113 -20.50 -17.82 11.57
CA SER A 113 -20.45 -16.63 12.39
C SER A 113 -19.21 -16.78 13.28
N GLU A 114 -18.37 -15.75 13.32
CA GLU A 114 -17.04 -15.73 13.95
C GLU A 114 -15.94 -16.37 13.10
N PHE A 115 -15.11 -15.50 12.51
CA PHE A 115 -13.77 -15.89 12.11
C PHE A 115 -13.04 -16.38 13.37
N PRO A 116 -12.63 -17.65 13.45
CA PRO A 116 -11.75 -18.07 14.52
C PRO A 116 -10.49 -17.19 14.47
N GLU A 117 -9.97 -16.80 15.64
CA GLU A 117 -8.66 -16.15 15.72
C GLU A 117 -7.66 -16.87 14.80
N PRO A 118 -6.81 -16.16 14.03
CA PRO A 118 -5.85 -16.79 13.15
C PRO A 118 -4.83 -17.58 13.98
N ALA A 119 -5.14 -18.83 14.27
CA ALA A 119 -4.18 -19.85 14.62
C ALA A 119 -3.49 -20.27 13.32
N GLU A 120 -2.17 -20.40 13.35
CA GLU A 120 -1.32 -20.86 12.25
C GLU A 120 -1.85 -22.21 11.72
N SER A 121 -2.74 -22.15 10.73
CA SER A 121 -3.32 -23.33 10.10
C SER A 121 -2.28 -23.89 9.13
N GLU A 122 -1.80 -25.11 9.41
CA GLU A 122 -0.87 -25.87 8.56
C GLU A 122 -1.35 -26.02 7.09
N ALA A 123 -2.64 -25.81 6.82
CA ALA A 123 -3.20 -25.82 5.47
C ALA A 123 -2.90 -24.56 4.63
N ALA A 124 -2.27 -23.52 5.21
CA ALA A 124 -1.95 -22.25 4.55
C ALA A 124 -0.51 -22.17 3.98
N GLN A 125 0.21 -23.29 3.91
CA GLN A 125 1.62 -23.37 3.46
C GLN A 125 1.85 -23.14 1.95
N GLY A 126 0.88 -22.55 1.23
CA GLY A 126 1.00 -22.27 -0.21
C GLY A 126 1.12 -20.78 -0.59
N ILE A 127 1.11 -19.87 0.39
CA ILE A 127 1.04 -18.43 0.14
C ILE A 127 2.38 -17.78 0.49
N ASP A 128 3.05 -17.32 -0.56
CA ASP A 128 4.35 -16.66 -0.47
C ASP A 128 4.19 -15.20 -0.01
N GLU A 129 4.82 -14.88 1.11
CA GLU A 129 4.86 -13.52 1.68
C GLU A 129 5.43 -12.50 0.69
N GLU A 130 6.37 -12.92 -0.15
CA GLU A 130 6.96 -12.08 -1.18
C GLU A 130 5.93 -11.63 -2.23
N THR A 131 4.99 -12.51 -2.58
CA THR A 131 3.91 -12.19 -3.54
C THR A 131 2.99 -11.13 -2.96
N LEU A 132 2.63 -11.28 -1.70
CA LEU A 132 1.77 -10.34 -0.98
C LEU A 132 2.45 -8.97 -0.82
N ILE A 133 3.74 -8.94 -0.46
CA ILE A 133 4.54 -7.71 -0.42
C ILE A 133 4.58 -7.03 -1.80
N THR A 134 4.78 -7.81 -2.86
CA THR A 134 4.81 -7.31 -4.24
C THR A 134 3.46 -6.69 -4.63
N CYS A 135 2.34 -7.36 -4.36
CA CYS A 135 1.01 -6.83 -4.67
C CYS A 135 0.74 -5.49 -3.97
N TRP A 136 1.10 -5.37 -2.69
CA TRP A 136 0.96 -4.09 -1.98
C TRP A 136 1.88 -3.02 -2.53
N ARG A 137 3.16 -3.35 -2.78
CA ARG A 137 4.10 -2.41 -3.37
C ARG A 137 3.59 -1.88 -4.71
N ASP A 138 3.09 -2.77 -5.56
CA ASP A 138 2.59 -2.41 -6.89
C ASP A 138 1.31 -1.57 -6.81
N GLU A 139 0.48 -1.76 -5.78
CA GLU A 139 -0.68 -0.92 -5.50
C GLU A 139 -0.27 0.50 -5.13
N PHE A 140 0.62 0.66 -4.15
CA PHE A 140 1.16 1.96 -3.77
C PHE A 140 1.83 2.69 -4.95
N LEU A 141 2.62 1.96 -5.75
CA LEU A 141 3.25 2.52 -6.95
C LEU A 141 2.20 2.95 -7.98
N SER A 142 1.18 2.13 -8.23
CA SER A 142 0.11 2.44 -9.19
C SER A 142 -0.63 3.73 -8.82
N ARG A 143 -1.00 3.88 -7.55
CA ARG A 143 -1.64 5.11 -7.05
C ARG A 143 -0.73 6.33 -7.14
N ALA A 144 0.55 6.18 -6.80
CA ALA A 144 1.52 7.27 -6.95
C ALA A 144 1.68 7.71 -8.43
N TRP A 145 1.65 6.77 -9.38
CA TRP A 145 1.65 7.08 -10.81
C TRP A 145 0.39 7.83 -11.24
N GLN A 146 -0.79 7.39 -10.80
CA GLN A 146 -2.07 8.07 -11.09
C GLN A 146 -2.11 9.49 -10.50
N ALA A 147 -1.65 9.65 -9.26
CA ALA A 147 -1.55 10.95 -8.62
C ALA A 147 -0.57 11.88 -9.36
N LEU A 148 0.57 11.34 -9.84
CA LEU A 148 1.51 12.11 -10.64
C LEU A 148 0.93 12.54 -11.99
N LEU A 149 0.13 11.68 -12.62
CA LEU A 149 -0.61 12.03 -13.84
C LEU A 149 -1.61 13.16 -13.60
N ALA A 150 -2.40 13.09 -12.51
CA ALA A 150 -3.31 14.18 -12.13
C ALA A 150 -2.58 15.50 -11.85
N VAL A 151 -1.36 15.45 -11.30
CA VAL A 151 -0.50 16.63 -11.13
C VAL A 151 -0.03 17.18 -12.48
N GLU A 152 0.31 16.33 -13.45
CA GLU A 152 0.68 16.76 -14.80
C GLU A 152 -0.50 17.44 -15.51
N GLU A 153 -1.71 16.87 -15.40
CA GLU A 153 -2.94 17.43 -15.97
C GLU A 153 -3.31 18.79 -15.38
N SER A 154 -3.16 18.96 -14.06
CA SER A 154 -3.50 20.21 -13.37
C SER A 154 -2.43 21.31 -13.47
N SER A 155 -1.13 20.95 -13.45
CA SER A 155 -0.04 21.92 -13.47
C SER A 155 0.51 22.22 -14.88
N GLY A 156 0.19 21.38 -15.86
CA GLY A 156 0.76 21.41 -17.21
C GLY A 156 2.26 21.09 -17.27
N GLN A 157 2.87 20.66 -16.16
CA GLN A 157 4.27 20.24 -16.11
C GLN A 157 4.38 18.75 -16.46
N PRO A 158 5.25 18.35 -17.41
CA PRO A 158 5.32 16.99 -17.93
C PRO A 158 6.06 16.01 -17.01
N TYR A 159 5.76 16.03 -15.70
CA TYR A 159 6.47 15.20 -14.71
C TYR A 159 6.16 13.72 -14.88
N HIS A 160 4.89 13.36 -15.10
CA HIS A 160 4.50 11.97 -15.32
C HIS A 160 5.12 11.44 -16.61
N ALA A 161 5.00 12.18 -17.72
CA ALA A 161 5.55 11.77 -19.02
C ALA A 161 7.07 11.56 -18.98
N ILE A 162 7.82 12.47 -18.35
CA ILE A 162 9.29 12.37 -18.23
C ILE A 162 9.70 11.21 -17.34
N LEU A 163 9.06 11.06 -16.17
CA LEU A 163 9.42 10.00 -15.23
C LEU A 163 9.06 8.62 -15.79
N LYS A 164 7.87 8.49 -16.40
CA LYS A 164 7.40 7.25 -17.03
C LYS A 164 8.32 6.80 -18.15
N TYR A 165 8.73 7.74 -19.02
CA TYR A 165 9.70 7.45 -20.07
C TYR A 165 11.05 6.97 -19.51
N LYS A 166 11.55 7.58 -18.42
CA LYS A 166 12.79 7.11 -17.79
C LYS A 166 12.64 5.72 -17.17
N ALA A 167 11.48 5.40 -16.62
CA ALA A 167 11.18 4.09 -16.05
C ALA A 167 11.11 3.00 -17.14
N ASP A 168 10.49 3.31 -18.29
CA ASP A 168 10.36 2.38 -19.41
C ASP A 168 11.67 2.25 -20.22
N HIS A 169 12.55 3.25 -20.16
CA HIS A 169 13.84 3.30 -20.88
C HIS A 169 15.02 3.70 -19.97
N PRO A 170 15.49 2.80 -19.07
CA PRO A 170 16.53 3.11 -18.08
C PRO A 170 17.90 3.42 -18.71
N ASP A 171 18.21 2.91 -19.89
CA ASP A 171 19.53 3.08 -20.53
C ASP A 171 19.63 4.34 -21.41
N GLN A 172 18.52 5.00 -21.70
CA GLN A 172 18.53 6.15 -22.60
C GLN A 172 19.13 7.41 -21.96
N SER A 173 19.87 8.17 -22.77
CA SER A 173 20.56 9.39 -22.35
C SER A 173 19.59 10.55 -22.13
N SER A 174 20.08 11.58 -21.43
CA SER A 174 19.32 12.82 -21.24
C SER A 174 19.14 13.61 -22.55
N GLU A 175 20.02 13.43 -23.55
CA GLU A 175 19.82 14.06 -24.86
C GLU A 175 18.69 13.40 -25.65
N GLN A 176 18.68 12.07 -25.71
CA GLN A 176 17.64 11.30 -26.41
C GLN A 176 16.25 11.58 -25.82
N MET A 177 16.17 11.65 -24.49
CA MET A 177 14.94 12.01 -23.80
C MET A 177 14.50 13.45 -24.11
N ALA A 178 15.43 14.39 -24.21
CA ALA A 178 15.11 15.77 -24.57
C ALA A 178 14.56 15.90 -25.98
N GLU A 179 15.11 15.17 -26.94
CA GLU A 179 14.60 15.12 -28.31
C GLU A 179 13.18 14.54 -28.36
N MET A 180 12.96 13.37 -27.76
CA MET A 180 11.64 12.72 -27.72
C MET A 180 10.58 13.58 -27.01
N MET A 181 10.92 14.15 -25.84
CA MET A 181 9.99 15.00 -25.10
C MET A 181 9.71 16.31 -25.82
N SER A 182 10.69 16.85 -26.56
CA SER A 182 10.47 18.05 -27.37
C SER A 182 9.45 17.82 -28.47
N GLN A 183 9.53 16.67 -29.15
CA GLN A 183 8.58 16.26 -30.18
C GLN A 183 7.19 16.03 -29.58
N ARG A 184 7.10 15.27 -28.48
CA ARG A 184 5.82 14.93 -27.83
C ARG A 184 5.08 16.14 -27.26
N LEU A 185 5.81 17.09 -26.67
CA LEU A 185 5.22 18.26 -26.01
C LEU A 185 5.13 19.48 -26.94
N ASN A 186 5.62 19.36 -28.18
CA ASN A 186 5.74 20.44 -29.16
C ASN A 186 6.43 21.70 -28.57
N LYS A 187 7.46 21.50 -27.74
CA LYS A 187 8.21 22.55 -27.02
C LYS A 187 9.68 22.18 -26.99
N PRO A 188 10.62 23.10 -27.31
CA PRO A 188 12.04 22.79 -27.27
C PRO A 188 12.50 22.54 -25.83
N LEU A 189 12.90 21.31 -25.54
CA LEU A 189 13.53 20.89 -24.30
C LEU A 189 14.99 20.53 -24.59
N ASN A 190 15.89 20.99 -23.71
CA ASN A 190 17.29 20.62 -23.75
C ASN A 190 17.62 19.61 -22.64
N ALA A 191 18.74 18.90 -22.78
CA ALA A 191 19.16 17.88 -21.82
C ALA A 191 19.26 18.41 -20.36
N PRO A 192 19.78 19.63 -20.09
CA PRO A 192 19.74 20.20 -18.74
C PRO A 192 18.32 20.39 -18.17
N ALA A 193 17.38 20.89 -18.98
CA ALA A 193 16.00 21.10 -18.58
C ALA A 193 15.30 19.78 -18.26
N VAL A 194 15.51 18.74 -19.08
CA VAL A 194 14.97 17.39 -18.83
C VAL A 194 15.57 16.78 -17.57
N ARG A 195 16.87 16.90 -17.32
CA ARG A 195 17.48 16.41 -16.06
C ARG A 195 16.84 17.06 -14.83
N LYS A 196 16.63 18.38 -14.88
CA LYS A 196 15.97 19.13 -13.80
C LYS A 196 14.51 18.73 -13.62
N ALA A 197 13.78 18.56 -14.72
CA ALA A 197 12.39 18.10 -14.70
C ALA A 197 12.27 16.67 -14.17
N LEU A 198 13.17 15.77 -14.57
CA LEU A 198 13.24 14.39 -14.08
C LEU A 198 13.54 14.34 -12.59
N GLN A 199 14.46 15.16 -12.09
CA GLN A 199 14.72 15.27 -10.66
C GLN A 199 13.45 15.71 -9.91
N ARG A 200 12.79 16.78 -10.37
CA ARG A 200 11.55 17.27 -9.77
C ARG A 200 10.43 16.24 -9.83
N ALA A 201 10.32 15.49 -10.92
CA ALA A 201 9.34 14.44 -11.07
C ALA A 201 9.60 13.29 -10.08
N ARG A 202 10.86 12.89 -9.86
CA ARG A 202 11.22 11.90 -8.83
C ARG A 202 10.88 12.39 -7.42
N GLU A 203 11.24 13.63 -7.10
CA GLU A 203 10.90 14.24 -5.80
C GLU A 203 9.39 14.26 -5.60
N LYS A 204 8.62 14.72 -6.60
CA LYS A 204 7.16 14.79 -6.52
C LYS A 204 6.51 13.41 -6.43
N PHE A 205 7.02 12.42 -7.16
CA PHE A 205 6.55 11.04 -7.07
C PHE A 205 6.79 10.46 -5.68
N ALA A 206 7.98 10.68 -5.11
CA ALA A 206 8.29 10.26 -3.75
C ALA A 206 7.42 10.99 -2.71
N ASP A 207 7.15 12.28 -2.87
CA ASP A 207 6.23 13.03 -2.00
C ASP A 207 4.82 12.43 -2.04
N LEU A 208 4.27 12.14 -3.24
CA LEU A 208 2.94 11.54 -3.40
C LEU A 208 2.88 10.12 -2.81
N LEU A 209 3.94 9.33 -2.99
CA LEU A 209 4.04 8.00 -2.40
C LEU A 209 4.06 8.08 -0.86
N LEU A 210 4.85 9.00 -0.29
CA LEU A 210 4.89 9.24 1.15
C LEU A 210 3.55 9.74 1.69
N GLU A 211 2.85 10.60 0.96
CA GLU A 211 1.53 11.10 1.32
C GLU A 211 0.49 9.97 1.33
N ASP A 212 0.49 9.10 0.32
CA ASP A 212 -0.38 7.93 0.24
C ASP A 212 -0.10 6.95 1.39
N LEU A 213 1.17 6.61 1.64
CA LEU A 213 1.54 5.75 2.78
C LEU A 213 1.22 6.40 4.13
N SER A 214 1.45 7.70 4.29
CA SER A 214 1.13 8.43 5.52
C SER A 214 -0.38 8.44 5.79
N THR A 215 -1.19 8.60 4.75
CA THR A 215 -2.65 8.52 4.84
C THR A 215 -3.09 7.10 5.16
N SER A 216 -2.45 6.13 4.51
CA SER A 216 -2.70 4.70 4.69
C SER A 216 -2.47 4.21 6.10
N LEU A 217 -1.38 4.70 6.69
CA LEU A 217 -0.98 4.40 8.05
C LEU A 217 -1.66 5.34 9.07
N LEU A 218 -2.61 6.18 8.64
CA LEU A 218 -3.36 7.12 9.46
C LEU A 218 -2.46 8.04 10.33
N GLN A 219 -1.59 8.79 9.65
CA GLN A 219 -0.61 9.72 10.23
C GLN A 219 0.42 9.03 11.14
N PRO A 220 1.28 8.17 10.56
CA PRO A 220 2.33 7.50 11.29
C PRO A 220 3.40 8.50 11.76
N THR A 221 4.14 8.09 12.78
CA THR A 221 5.43 8.70 13.10
C THR A 221 6.42 8.50 11.94
N GLN A 222 7.50 9.27 11.94
CA GLN A 222 8.51 9.17 10.89
C GLN A 222 9.23 7.81 10.89
N GLU A 223 9.45 7.23 12.08
CA GLU A 223 10.05 5.91 12.25
C GLU A 223 9.16 4.81 11.66
N GLU A 224 7.85 4.89 11.92
CA GLU A 224 6.86 3.96 11.37
C GLU A 224 6.76 4.05 9.84
N LEU A 225 6.75 5.27 9.30
CA LEU A 225 6.75 5.47 7.86
C LEU A 225 8.04 4.94 7.22
N ALA A 226 9.20 5.16 7.83
CA ALA A 226 10.47 4.64 7.35
C ALA A 226 10.51 3.11 7.35
N GLN A 227 10.00 2.47 8.40
CA GLN A 227 9.92 1.01 8.46
C GLN A 227 8.97 0.44 7.40
N GLU A 228 7.78 1.00 7.21
CA GLU A 228 6.84 0.50 6.19
C GLU A 228 7.46 0.61 4.78
N LEU A 229 8.22 1.68 4.51
CA LEU A 229 8.97 1.82 3.25
C LEU A 229 10.07 0.76 3.11
N ILE A 230 10.75 0.38 4.19
CA ILE A 230 11.75 -0.70 4.18
C ILE A 230 11.06 -2.04 3.86
N ASP A 231 9.95 -2.32 4.53
CA ASP A 231 9.19 -3.56 4.38
C ASP A 231 8.58 -3.69 2.97
N LEU A 232 8.16 -2.57 2.37
CA LEU A 232 7.71 -2.51 0.98
C LEU A 232 8.84 -2.46 -0.05
N ARG A 233 10.12 -2.44 0.38
CA ARG A 233 11.29 -2.26 -0.49
C ARG A 233 11.22 -0.97 -1.32
N LEU A 234 10.62 0.08 -0.75
CA LEU A 234 10.47 1.41 -1.33
C LEU A 234 11.41 2.44 -0.71
N TYR A 235 12.08 2.11 0.39
CA TYR A 235 12.91 3.04 1.17
C TYR A 235 13.95 3.79 0.34
N GLU A 236 14.71 3.10 -0.51
CA GLU A 236 15.77 3.73 -1.33
C GLU A 236 15.24 4.80 -2.30
N TYR A 237 13.98 4.67 -2.76
CA TYR A 237 13.36 5.65 -3.65
C TYR A 237 12.86 6.89 -2.91
N CYS A 238 12.48 6.74 -1.64
CA CYS A 238 11.86 7.79 -0.84
C CYS A 238 12.80 8.45 0.18
N ARG A 239 13.95 7.83 0.47
CA ARG A 239 14.89 8.29 1.50
C ARG A 239 15.27 9.77 1.37
N PRO A 240 15.66 10.32 0.19
CA PRO A 240 16.05 11.72 0.08
C PRO A 240 14.90 12.68 0.42
N THR A 241 13.68 12.31 0.05
CA THR A 241 12.48 13.10 0.31
C THR A 241 12.06 13.01 1.78
N LEU A 242 12.19 11.83 2.39
CA LEU A 242 11.90 11.61 3.80
C LEU A 242 12.85 12.40 4.71
N GLU A 243 14.16 12.40 4.40
CA GLU A 243 15.16 13.22 5.11
C GLU A 243 14.88 14.72 4.97
N LYS A 244 14.51 15.19 3.77
CA LYS A 244 14.13 16.59 3.51
C LYS A 244 12.89 17.03 4.30
N ASN A 245 11.89 16.16 4.42
CA ASN A 245 10.66 16.45 5.16
C ASN A 245 10.88 16.41 6.68
N ALA A 246 11.83 15.62 7.17
CA ALA A 246 12.28 15.62 8.56
C ALA A 246 12.88 16.97 8.96
N LEU A 247 13.83 17.46 8.15
CA LEU A 247 14.53 18.73 8.41
C LEU A 247 13.59 19.92 8.42
N LYS A 248 12.56 19.92 7.56
CA LYS A 248 11.52 20.97 7.56
C LYS A 248 10.66 20.96 8.83
N LYS A 249 10.40 19.81 9.43
CA LYS A 249 9.61 19.73 10.68
C LYS A 249 10.41 20.26 11.87
N ASP A 250 11.71 20.00 11.93
CA ASP A 250 12.58 20.49 13.01
C ASP A 250 12.79 22.02 12.96
N ASP A 251 12.82 22.63 11.78
CA ASP A 251 12.95 24.09 11.61
C ASP A 251 11.67 24.85 12.03
N PHE A 252 10.50 24.22 12.01
CA PHE A 252 9.24 24.82 12.47
C PHE A 252 8.95 24.57 13.97
N ALA A 253 9.71 23.68 14.61
CA ALA A 253 9.59 23.36 16.04
C ALA A 253 10.54 24.20 16.93
N ARG A 254 11.28 25.14 16.35
CA ARG A 254 12.14 26.12 17.03
C ARG A 254 11.57 27.54 16.92
#